data_AF-A0A6I4SW45-F1
#
_entry.id   AF-A0A6I4SW45-F1
#
_cell.length_a   1.000
_cell.length_b   1.000
_cell.length_c   1.000
_cell.angle_alpha   90.00
_cell.angle_beta   90.00
_cell.angle_gamma   90.00
#
_symmetry.space_group_name_H-M   'P 1'
#
loop_
_entity.id
_entity.type
_entity.pdbx_description
1 polymer ?
#
loop_
_entity_poly.entity_id
_entity_poly.type
_entity_poly.pdbx_seq_one_letter_code
_entity_poly.pdbx_strand_id
1 'polypeptide(L)'
;MDTADEALNSLVSECNSVANKSTLHGRRYYFFSYLLMVLSVAGSILAGGLALWGEFDKAVIGTVALLPALAATVAGQLRLVEKANWHYRRRNRMRELGRDFALMRARGANLDTLEEANRKMTMAEARMEHEWVQTNSFHFDTDQAAS
;
A
#
# COMPACT_ATOMS: atom_id res chain seq x y z
N MET A 1 -4.23 37.14 -14.50
CA MET A 1 -3.78 35.75 -14.31
C MET A 1 -5.01 34.89 -14.55
N ASP A 2 -4.92 33.93 -15.47
CA ASP A 2 -6.09 33.21 -15.96
C ASP A 2 -6.52 32.16 -14.92
N THR A 3 -7.81 32.11 -14.56
CA THR A 3 -8.31 31.22 -13.50
C THR A 3 -8.07 29.74 -13.81
N ALA A 4 -8.06 29.39 -15.10
CA ALA A 4 -7.76 28.04 -15.57
C ALA A 4 -6.30 27.63 -15.31
N ASP A 5 -5.34 28.56 -15.41
CA ASP A 5 -3.92 28.26 -15.15
C ASP A 5 -3.69 27.93 -13.67
N GLU A 6 -4.28 28.73 -12.77
CA GLU A 6 -4.22 28.50 -11.34
C GLU A 6 -4.86 27.17 -10.94
N ALA A 7 -6.00 26.83 -11.54
CA ALA A 7 -6.67 25.55 -11.30
C ALA A 7 -5.81 24.35 -11.76
N LEU A 8 -5.20 24.42 -12.96
CA LEU A 8 -4.27 23.39 -13.43
C LEU A 8 -3.04 23.27 -12.52
N ASN A 9 -2.53 24.38 -11.99
CA ASN A 9 -1.42 24.38 -11.03
C ASN A 9 -1.81 23.68 -9.72
N SER A 10 -3.03 23.91 -9.24
CA SER A 10 -3.57 23.21 -8.08
C SER A 10 -3.63 21.69 -8.32
N LEU A 11 -4.12 21.24 -9.47
CA LEU A 11 -4.18 19.81 -9.81
C LEU A 11 -2.79 19.16 -9.88
N VAL A 12 -1.79 19.86 -10.44
CA VAL A 12 -0.39 19.38 -10.44
C VAL A 12 0.14 19.25 -9.01
N SER A 13 -0.12 20.25 -8.16
CA SER A 13 0.28 20.24 -6.74
C SER A 13 -0.37 19.08 -5.98
N GLU A 14 -1.66 18.87 -6.21
CA GLU A 14 -2.44 17.78 -5.62
C GLU A 14 -1.90 16.41 -6.02
N CYS A 15 -1.67 16.18 -7.32
CA CYS A 15 -1.03 14.96 -7.82
C CYS A 15 0.30 14.67 -7.12
N ASN A 16 1.14 15.69 -6.94
CA ASN A 16 2.43 15.54 -6.27
C ASN A 16 2.26 15.25 -4.77
N SER A 17 1.32 15.92 -4.10
CA SER A 17 0.98 15.67 -2.69
C SER A 17 0.51 14.24 -2.47
N VAL A 18 -0.42 13.75 -3.29
CA VAL A 18 -0.93 12.37 -3.24
C VAL A 18 0.18 11.36 -3.53
N ALA A 19 1.06 11.64 -4.50
CA ALA A 19 2.20 10.77 -4.80
C ALA A 19 3.19 10.66 -3.63
N ASN A 20 3.46 11.77 -2.94
CA ASN A 20 4.35 11.79 -1.78
C ASN A 20 3.75 11.05 -0.58
N LYS A 21 2.47 11.30 -0.27
CA LYS A 21 1.74 10.53 0.75
C LYS A 21 1.73 9.04 0.44
N SER A 22 1.44 8.66 -0.81
CA SER A 22 1.45 7.27 -1.25
C SER A 22 2.83 6.62 -1.07
N THR A 23 3.93 7.36 -1.32
CA THR A 23 5.29 6.86 -1.08
C THR A 23 5.53 6.55 0.41
N LEU A 24 5.08 7.43 1.31
CA LEU A 24 5.21 7.22 2.75
C LEU A 24 4.43 5.99 3.22
N HIS A 25 3.19 5.84 2.76
CA HIS A 25 2.37 4.67 3.09
C HIS A 25 2.97 3.38 2.52
N GLY A 26 3.42 3.38 1.26
CA GLY A 26 4.09 2.23 0.65
C GLY A 26 5.32 1.77 1.44
N ARG A 27 6.16 2.72 1.89
CA ARG A 27 7.32 2.42 2.75
C ARG A 27 6.93 1.83 4.09
N ARG A 28 5.88 2.35 4.74
CA ARG A 28 5.38 1.82 6.03
C ARG A 28 4.91 0.38 5.90
N TYR A 29 4.08 0.07 4.90
CA TYR A 29 3.60 -1.30 4.68
C TYR A 29 4.74 -2.27 4.35
N TYR A 30 5.70 -1.84 3.54
CA TYR A 30 6.88 -2.65 3.23
C TYR A 30 7.73 -2.90 4.49
N PHE A 31 7.95 -1.87 5.31
CA PHE A 31 8.65 -1.99 6.59
C PHE A 31 7.95 -2.97 7.54
N PHE A 32 6.62 -2.88 7.69
CA PHE A 32 5.88 -3.80 8.53
C PHE A 32 5.94 -5.25 8.01
N SER A 33 5.86 -5.44 6.69
CA SER A 33 6.04 -6.76 6.10
C SER A 33 7.43 -7.34 6.40
N TYR A 34 8.47 -6.54 6.24
CA TYR A 34 9.84 -6.96 6.54
C TYR A 34 10.03 -7.23 8.04
N LEU A 35 9.47 -6.39 8.91
CA LEU A 35 9.54 -6.57 10.36
C LEU A 35 8.88 -7.88 10.80
N LEU A 36 7.70 -8.21 10.25
CA LEU A 36 7.04 -9.49 10.54
C LEU A 36 7.87 -10.68 10.08
N MET A 37 8.52 -10.59 8.91
CA MET A 37 9.42 -11.63 8.43
C MET A 37 10.63 -11.82 9.36
N VAL A 38 11.28 -10.72 9.77
CA VAL A 38 12.41 -10.76 10.70
C VAL A 38 12.01 -11.34 12.05
N LEU A 39 10.86 -10.93 12.61
CA LEU A 39 10.35 -11.47 13.87
C LEU A 39 10.03 -12.96 13.77
N SER A 40 9.49 -13.41 12.64
CA SER A 40 9.21 -14.82 12.39
C SER A 40 10.50 -15.65 12.39
N VAL A 41 11.52 -15.21 11.63
CA VAL A 41 12.83 -15.88 11.58
C VAL A 41 13.53 -15.86 12.94
N ALA A 42 13.55 -14.71 13.63
CA ALA A 42 14.14 -14.58 14.95
C ALA A 42 13.44 -15.51 15.97
N GLY A 43 12.10 -15.59 15.92
CA GLY A 43 11.32 -16.50 16.74
C GLY A 43 11.69 -17.97 16.51
N SER A 44 11.85 -18.39 15.25
CA SER A 44 12.29 -19.75 14.92
C SER A 44 13.70 -20.06 15.44
N ILE A 45 14.65 -19.13 15.31
CA ILE A 45 16.03 -19.31 15.82
C ILE A 45 16.02 -19.41 17.34
N LEU A 46 15.28 -18.52 18.03
CA LEU A 46 15.16 -18.54 19.49
C LEU A 46 14.50 -19.83 19.99
N ALA A 47 13.44 -20.30 19.32
CA ALA A 47 12.80 -21.58 19.68
C ALA A 47 13.78 -22.75 19.54
N GLY A 48 14.54 -22.81 18.45
CA GLY A 48 15.58 -23.82 18.25
C GLY A 48 16.69 -23.76 19.31
N GLY A 49 17.16 -22.56 19.65
CA GLY A 49 18.17 -22.35 20.68
C GLY A 49 17.70 -22.75 22.08
N LEU A 50 16.47 -22.38 22.45
CA LEU A 50 15.86 -22.77 23.73
C LEU A 50 15.67 -24.28 23.84
N ALA A 51 15.32 -24.95 22.74
CA ALA A 51 15.18 -26.41 22.72
C ALA A 51 16.51 -27.14 22.97
N LEU A 52 17.64 -26.57 22.55
CA LEU A 52 18.97 -27.16 22.76
C LEU A 52 19.47 -27.00 24.20
N TRP A 53 19.05 -25.95 24.92
CA TRP A 53 19.52 -25.70 26.28
C TRP A 53 18.92 -26.68 27.30
N GLY A 54 17.75 -27.25 27.03
CA GLY A 54 17.14 -28.31 27.84
C GLY A 54 16.63 -27.90 29.24
N GLU A 55 16.91 -26.67 29.68
CA GLU A 55 16.49 -26.14 31.00
C GLU A 55 15.08 -25.51 31.00
N PHE A 56 14.50 -25.26 29.83
CA PHE A 56 13.20 -24.61 29.69
C PHE A 56 12.05 -25.61 29.64
N ASP A 57 10.92 -25.25 30.24
CA ASP A 57 9.68 -26.01 30.16
C ASP A 57 9.23 -26.16 28.70
N LYS A 58 8.80 -27.36 28.34
CA LYS A 58 8.25 -27.71 27.01
C LYS A 58 7.07 -26.82 26.65
N ALA A 59 6.28 -26.38 27.63
CA ALA A 59 5.18 -25.46 27.40
C ALA A 59 5.67 -24.12 26.84
N VAL A 60 6.74 -23.56 27.41
CA VAL A 60 7.34 -22.29 26.96
C VAL A 60 7.90 -22.42 25.55
N ILE A 61 8.64 -23.51 25.27
CA ILE A 61 9.19 -23.78 23.94
C ILE A 61 8.06 -23.90 22.90
N GLY A 62 6.98 -24.60 23.25
CA GLY A 62 5.80 -24.73 22.40
C GLY A 62 5.13 -23.39 22.09
N THR A 63 4.94 -22.53 23.10
CA THR A 63 4.36 -21.19 22.89
C THR A 63 5.24 -20.32 22.00
N VAL A 64 6.56 -20.33 22.20
CA VAL A 64 7.50 -19.55 21.37
C VAL A 64 7.50 -20.07 19.92
N ALA A 65 7.39 -21.39 19.72
CA ALA A 65 7.30 -22.00 18.40
C ALA A 65 6.01 -21.66 17.63
N LEU A 66 4.94 -21.25 18.33
CA LEU A 66 3.69 -20.81 17.70
C LEU A 66 3.75 -19.37 17.17
N LEU A 67 4.64 -18.53 17.69
CA LEU A 67 4.74 -17.12 17.27
C LEU A 67 5.06 -16.96 15.76
N PRO A 68 6.04 -17.67 15.17
CA PRO A 68 6.30 -17.61 13.73
C PRO A 68 5.08 -18.02 12.88
N ALA A 69 4.34 -19.04 13.32
CA ALA A 69 3.14 -19.52 12.62
C ALA A 69 2.02 -18.48 12.66
N LEU A 70 1.74 -17.89 13.83
CA LEU A 70 0.77 -16.80 13.96
C LEU A 70 1.18 -15.58 13.15
N ALA A 71 2.46 -15.19 13.18
CA ALA A 71 2.98 -14.08 12.40
C ALA A 71 2.82 -14.32 10.88
N ALA A 72 3.08 -15.54 10.41
CA ALA A 72 2.87 -15.92 9.01
C ALA A 72 1.40 -15.81 8.60
N THR A 73 0.48 -16.31 9.44
CA THR A 73 -0.98 -16.22 9.20
C THR A 73 -1.43 -14.76 9.14
N VAL A 74 -1.02 -13.94 10.11
CA VAL A 74 -1.35 -12.50 10.14
C VAL A 74 -0.76 -11.78 8.94
N ALA A 75 0.50 -12.06 8.56
CA ALA A 75 1.12 -11.46 7.39
C ALA A 75 0.36 -11.80 6.09
N GLY A 76 -0.07 -13.06 5.94
CA GLY A 76 -0.86 -13.52 4.80
C GLY A 76 -2.23 -12.83 4.72
N GLN A 77 -2.93 -12.69 5.85
CA GLN A 77 -4.24 -12.04 5.90
C GLN A 77 -4.17 -10.52 5.68
N LEU A 78 -3.12 -9.86 6.16
CA LEU A 78 -3.01 -8.41 6.04
C LEU A 78 -2.62 -7.93 4.63
N ARG A 79 -2.08 -8.83 3.78
CA ARG A 79 -1.63 -8.54 2.40
C ARG A 79 -0.75 -7.28 2.31
N LEU A 80 0.20 -7.17 3.25
CA LEU A 80 0.99 -5.94 3.44
C LEU A 80 1.84 -5.60 2.21
N VAL A 81 2.35 -6.62 1.50
CA VAL A 81 3.14 -6.46 0.28
C VAL A 81 2.28 -5.92 -0.85
N GLU A 82 1.08 -6.47 -1.03
CA GLU A 82 0.11 -6.04 -2.03
C GLU A 82 -0.32 -4.59 -1.79
N LYS A 83 -0.60 -4.22 -0.53
CA LYS A 83 -0.92 -2.85 -0.12
C LYS A 83 0.24 -1.89 -0.41
N ALA A 84 1.47 -2.29 -0.10
CA ALA A 84 2.66 -1.50 -0.42
C ALA A 84 2.79 -1.28 -1.93
N ASN A 85 2.63 -2.34 -2.72
CA ASN A 85 2.70 -2.29 -4.19
C ASN A 85 1.61 -1.40 -4.78
N TRP A 86 0.38 -1.46 -4.26
CA TRP A 86 -0.71 -0.57 -4.68
C TRP A 86 -0.36 0.90 -4.46
N HIS A 87 0.20 1.25 -3.30
CA HIS A 87 0.64 2.62 -3.02
C HIS A 87 1.74 3.10 -3.98
N TYR A 88 2.68 2.23 -4.37
CA TYR A 88 3.70 2.57 -5.36
C TYR A 88 3.10 2.74 -6.76
N ARG A 89 2.12 1.92 -7.17
CA ARG A 89 1.37 2.11 -8.41
C ARG A 89 0.61 3.43 -8.41
N ARG A 90 -0.11 3.74 -7.31
CA ARG A 90 -0.81 5.03 -7.12
C ARG A 90 0.13 6.21 -7.28
N ARG A 91 1.30 6.15 -6.63
CA ARG A 91 2.35 7.19 -6.74
C ARG A 91 2.77 7.40 -8.18
N ASN A 92 3.10 6.34 -8.90
CA ASN A 92 3.57 6.44 -10.29
C ASN A 92 2.49 7.06 -11.17
N ARG A 93 1.23 6.60 -11.01
CA ARG A 93 0.09 7.12 -11.77
C ARG A 93 -0.16 8.61 -11.51
N MET A 94 -0.12 9.04 -10.26
CA MET A 94 -0.30 10.46 -9.91
C MET A 94 0.84 11.34 -10.42
N ARG A 95 2.08 10.82 -10.47
CA ARG A 95 3.21 11.53 -11.07
C ARG A 95 3.12 11.62 -12.60
N GLU A 96 2.53 10.63 -13.26
CA GLU A 96 2.23 10.70 -14.69
C GLU A 96 1.16 11.75 -14.96
N LEU A 97 0.04 11.73 -14.24
CA LEU A 97 -1.03 12.73 -14.38
C LEU A 97 -0.53 14.16 -14.11
N GLY A 98 0.26 14.36 -13.06
CA GLY A 98 0.86 15.67 -12.78
C GLY A 98 1.75 16.18 -13.92
N ARG A 99 2.45 15.28 -14.64
CA ARG A 99 3.22 15.64 -15.85
C ARG A 99 2.30 15.98 -17.02
N ASP A 100 1.26 15.18 -17.24
CA ASP A 100 0.27 15.42 -18.30
C ASP A 100 -0.43 16.77 -18.10
N PHE A 101 -0.83 17.11 -16.87
CA PHE A 101 -1.48 18.40 -16.56
C PHE A 101 -0.52 19.57 -16.72
N ALA A 102 0.76 19.42 -16.34
CA ALA A 102 1.77 20.43 -16.59
C ALA A 102 2.01 20.67 -18.09
N LEU A 103 1.92 19.62 -18.92
CA LEU A 103 1.99 19.72 -20.38
C LEU A 103 0.74 20.36 -20.99
N MET A 104 -0.46 20.04 -20.49
CA MET A 104 -1.71 20.70 -20.91
C MET A 104 -1.64 22.20 -20.66
N ARG A 105 -1.21 22.60 -19.46
CA ARG A 105 -0.98 24.00 -19.11
C ARG A 105 -0.01 24.69 -20.07
N ALA A 106 1.13 24.04 -20.36
CA ALA A 106 2.14 24.59 -21.27
C ALA A 106 1.65 24.78 -22.72
N ARG A 107 0.60 24.06 -23.14
CA ARG A 107 -0.03 24.18 -24.46
C ARG A 107 -1.10 25.28 -24.53
N GLY A 108 -1.47 25.86 -23.39
CA GLY A 108 -2.50 26.90 -23.26
C GLY A 108 -3.60 26.44 -22.31
N ALA A 109 -3.71 27.12 -21.16
CA ALA A 109 -4.78 26.87 -20.20
C ALA A 109 -6.08 27.50 -20.69
N ASN A 110 -7.13 26.69 -20.80
CA ASN A 110 -8.50 27.13 -21.07
C ASN A 110 -9.49 26.23 -20.31
N LEU A 111 -10.78 26.58 -20.33
CA LEU A 111 -11.80 25.85 -19.59
C LEU A 111 -11.89 24.37 -20.04
N ASP A 112 -11.83 24.10 -21.34
CA ASP A 112 -11.90 22.74 -21.89
C ASP A 112 -10.75 21.85 -21.41
N THR A 113 -9.51 22.39 -21.37
CA THR A 113 -8.34 21.66 -20.85
C THR A 113 -8.45 21.37 -19.36
N LEU A 114 -9.04 22.28 -18.59
CA LEU A 114 -9.28 22.08 -17.16
C LEU A 114 -10.35 21.01 -16.92
N GLU A 115 -11.45 21.04 -17.68
CA GLU A 115 -12.49 20.01 -17.62
C GLU A 115 -11.94 18.62 -17.98
N GLU A 116 -11.10 18.54 -19.02
CA GLU A 116 -10.44 17.29 -19.38
C GLU A 116 -9.47 16.81 -18.28
N ALA A 117 -8.70 17.71 -17.67
CA ALA A 117 -7.80 17.37 -16.57
C ALA A 117 -8.57 16.81 -15.37
N ASN A 118 -9.67 17.47 -14.98
CA ASN A 118 -10.57 17.01 -13.91
C ASN A 118 -11.16 15.63 -14.23
N ARG A 119 -11.68 15.42 -15.45
CA ARG A 119 -12.21 14.12 -15.88
C ARG A 119 -11.15 13.02 -15.76
N LYS A 120 -9.92 13.29 -16.21
CA LYS A 120 -8.81 12.33 -16.11
C LYS A 120 -8.44 12.01 -14.66
N MET A 121 -8.44 13.01 -13.78
CA MET A 121 -8.20 12.84 -12.35
C MET A 121 -9.27 11.94 -11.73
N THR A 122 -10.55 12.28 -11.88
CA THR A 122 -11.68 11.50 -11.34
C THR A 122 -11.67 10.06 -11.84
N MET A 123 -11.45 9.83 -13.14
CA MET A 123 -11.37 8.48 -13.69
C MET A 123 -10.20 7.67 -13.11
N ALA A 124 -9.05 8.31 -12.90
CA ALA A 124 -7.89 7.66 -12.31
C ALA A 124 -8.14 7.31 -10.83
N GLU A 125 -8.76 8.19 -10.06
CA GLU A 125 -9.11 7.94 -8.66
C GLU A 125 -10.12 6.81 -8.52
N ALA A 126 -11.22 6.85 -9.28
CA ALA A 126 -12.22 5.79 -9.28
C ALA A 126 -11.61 4.42 -9.62
N ARG A 127 -10.72 4.37 -10.62
CA ARG A 127 -10.01 3.13 -10.99
C ARG A 127 -9.11 2.63 -9.86
N MET A 128 -8.34 3.52 -9.24
CA MET A 128 -7.43 3.16 -8.15
C MET A 128 -8.19 2.69 -6.90
N GLU A 129 -9.33 3.31 -6.60
CA GLU A 129 -10.22 2.91 -5.52
C GLU A 129 -10.83 1.54 -5.78
N HIS A 130 -11.34 1.30 -6.99
CA HIS A 130 -11.84 -0.01 -7.38
C HIS A 130 -10.74 -1.09 -7.25
N GLU A 131 -9.53 -0.81 -7.72
CA GLU A 131 -8.38 -1.71 -7.55
C GLU A 131 -8.07 -1.96 -6.07
N TRP A 132 -8.16 -0.93 -5.22
CA TRP A 132 -7.96 -1.06 -3.78
C TRP A 132 -8.98 -2.00 -3.17
N VAL A 133 -10.27 -1.80 -3.46
CA VAL A 133 -11.35 -2.65 -2.93
C VAL A 133 -11.15 -4.10 -3.39
N GLN A 134 -10.86 -4.34 -4.67
CA GLN A 134 -10.69 -5.70 -5.19
C GLN A 134 -9.46 -6.43 -4.66
N THR A 135 -8.35 -5.73 -4.43
CA THR A 135 -7.07 -6.38 -4.12
C THR A 135 -6.67 -6.30 -2.65
N ASN A 136 -7.18 -5.32 -1.91
CA ASN A 136 -6.71 -5.00 -0.55
C ASN A 136 -7.82 -4.95 0.50
N SER A 137 -9.09 -5.04 0.12
CA SER A 137 -10.16 -5.19 1.11
C SER A 137 -10.05 -6.55 1.79
N PHE A 138 -10.38 -6.59 3.08
CA PHE A 138 -10.37 -7.83 3.85
C PHE A 138 -11.53 -8.69 3.38
N HIS A 139 -11.24 -9.70 2.57
CA HIS A 139 -12.17 -10.79 2.32
C HIS A 139 -11.91 -11.85 3.40
N PHE A 140 -12.81 -11.94 4.36
CA PHE A 140 -12.94 -13.17 5.13
C PHE A 140 -13.59 -14.15 4.15
N ASP A 141 -12.84 -15.19 3.74
CA ASP A 141 -13.42 -16.31 2.99
C ASP A 141 -14.40 -17.03 3.91
N THR A 142 -15.62 -16.49 4.04
CA THR A 142 -16.72 -17.09 4.81
C THR A 142 -17.25 -18.34 4.13
N ASP A 143 -16.93 -18.53 2.86
CA ASP A 143 -17.50 -19.57 2.00
C ASP A 143 -16.81 -20.93 2.15
N GLN A 144 -15.62 -21.00 2.78
CA GLN A 144 -14.95 -22.29 3.05
C GLN A 144 -15.51 -23.05 4.27
N ALA A 145 -16.44 -22.47 5.03
CA ALA A 145 -17.04 -23.14 6.19
C ALA A 145 -18.28 -23.99 5.86
N ALA A 146 -18.69 -24.06 4.59
CA ALA A 146 -19.93 -24.74 4.15
C ALA A 146 -19.72 -25.97 3.26
N SER A 147 -18.49 -26.47 3.10
CA SER A 147 -18.14 -27.71 2.40
C SER A 147 -17.42 -28.69 3.30
#